data_AF-A0A0C9VXA4-F1
#
_entry.id   AF-A0A0C9VXA4-F1
#
_cell.length_a   1.000
_cell.length_b   1.000
_cell.length_c   1.000
_cell.angle_alpha   90.00
_cell.angle_beta   90.00
_cell.angle_gamma   90.00
#
_symmetry.space_group_name_H-M   'P 1'
#
loop_
_entity.id
_entity.type
_entity.pdbx_description
1 polymer ?
#
loop_
_entity_poly.entity_id
_entity_poly.type
_entity_poly.pdbx_seq_one_letter_code
_entity_poly.pdbx_strand_id
1 'polypeptide(L)'
;EEFWRDRQQFLQQRGYLLRPRFRPDWKPSWKGTWDCRSSLIGAVRIADDVKVMLKLVETSREEIPVARYLSSASLRSDIHNRMVPIFDIIPLPDTDDKALLVMPLLRHFEGPPFSYLCEVVEAVRQLLQ
;
A
#
# COMPACT_ATOMS: atom_id res chain seq x y z
N GLU A 1 -2.77 -10.71 11.64
CA GLU A 1 -1.51 -10.03 12.00
C GLU A 1 -0.28 -10.95 11.94
N GLU A 2 -0.40 -12.25 12.21
CA GLU A 2 0.72 -13.22 12.17
C GLU A 2 1.50 -13.19 10.85
N PHE A 3 0.79 -13.24 9.71
CA PHE A 3 1.38 -13.10 8.37
C PHE A 3 2.37 -11.92 8.26
N TRP A 4 2.00 -10.76 8.80
CA TRP A 4 2.79 -9.53 8.75
C TRP A 4 3.90 -9.51 9.79
N ARG A 5 3.61 -9.96 11.02
CA ARG A 5 4.60 -10.11 12.11
C ARG A 5 5.74 -11.01 11.66
N ASP A 6 5.42 -12.17 11.10
CA ASP A 6 6.40 -13.19 10.71
C ASP A 6 7.28 -12.73 9.54
N ARG A 7 6.82 -11.73 8.77
CA ARG A 7 7.56 -11.11 7.65
C ARG A 7 8.19 -9.77 7.99
N GLN A 8 8.10 -9.30 9.24
CA GLN A 8 8.69 -8.02 9.66
C GLN A 8 10.18 -7.94 9.35
N GLN A 9 10.94 -9.00 9.67
CA GLN A 9 12.39 -9.04 9.44
C GLN A 9 12.72 -9.01 7.95
N PHE A 10 11.98 -9.77 7.13
CA PHE A 10 12.13 -9.78 5.68
C PHE A 10 11.86 -8.39 5.07
N LEU A 11 10.77 -7.74 5.48
CA LEU A 11 10.43 -6.40 5.00
C LEU A 11 11.48 -5.38 5.43
N GLN A 12 12.01 -5.49 6.64
CA GLN A 12 13.07 -4.60 7.14
C GLN A 12 14.35 -4.74 6.31
N GLN A 13 14.73 -5.96 5.93
CA GLN A 13 15.86 -6.20 5.01
C GLN A 13 15.62 -5.60 3.61
N ARG A 14 14.36 -5.53 3.16
CA ARG A 14 13.95 -4.84 1.93
C ARG A 14 13.82 -3.32 2.09
N GLY A 15 14.09 -2.76 3.28
CA GLY A 15 14.03 -1.32 3.53
C GLY A 15 12.65 -0.82 3.98
N TYR A 16 11.76 -1.69 4.46
CA TYR A 16 10.41 -1.32 4.92
C TYR A 16 10.15 -1.80 6.35
N LEU A 17 9.73 -0.87 7.21
CA LEU A 17 9.48 -1.15 8.61
C LEU A 17 7.97 -1.10 8.90
N LEU A 18 7.38 -2.21 9.36
CA LEU A 18 5.99 -2.18 9.84
C LEU A 18 5.88 -1.43 11.17
N ARG A 19 4.64 -1.09 11.54
CA ARG A 19 4.34 -0.44 12.82
C ARG A 19 4.89 -1.26 14.00
N PRO A 20 5.29 -0.61 15.12
CA PRO A 20 5.90 -1.28 16.26
C PRO A 20 5.13 -2.50 16.80
N ARG A 21 3.81 -2.52 16.66
CA ARG A 21 2.95 -3.63 17.09
C ARG A 21 3.22 -4.97 16.41
N PHE A 22 3.92 -4.97 15.27
CA PHE A 22 4.30 -6.17 14.52
C PHE A 22 5.72 -6.64 14.84
N ARG A 23 6.41 -5.99 15.78
CA ARG A 23 7.73 -6.45 16.26
C ARG A 23 7.55 -7.72 17.12
N PRO A 24 8.48 -8.69 17.05
CA PRO A 24 8.37 -9.95 17.79
C PRO A 24 8.17 -9.76 19.30
N ASP A 25 8.75 -8.71 19.87
CA ASP A 25 8.74 -8.45 21.32
C ASP A 25 7.51 -7.64 21.79
N TRP A 26 6.59 -7.29 20.87
CA TRP A 26 5.42 -6.49 21.21
C TRP A 26 4.34 -7.31 21.91
N LYS A 27 3.99 -6.93 23.14
CA LYS A 27 2.83 -7.49 23.86
C LYS A 27 1.55 -6.76 23.44
N PRO A 28 0.60 -7.44 22.78
CA PRO A 28 -0.65 -6.79 22.38
C PRO A 28 -1.49 -6.42 23.61
N SER A 29 -2.15 -5.26 23.56
CA SER A 29 -2.89 -4.66 24.68
C SER A 29 -4.40 -4.97 24.69
N TRP A 30 -4.89 -5.82 23.80
CA TRP A 30 -6.32 -6.10 23.66
C TRP A 30 -6.59 -7.62 23.63
N LYS A 31 -7.67 -8.08 24.26
CA LYS A 31 -8.25 -9.42 24.08
C LYS A 31 -9.49 -9.26 23.22
N GLY A 32 -9.40 -9.54 21.93
CA GLY A 32 -10.54 -9.48 21.01
C GLY A 32 -10.19 -10.11 19.67
N THR A 33 -11.16 -10.80 19.07
CA THR A 33 -11.03 -11.51 17.80
C THR A 33 -10.65 -10.52 16.70
N TRP A 34 -9.41 -10.55 16.21
CA TRP A 34 -8.96 -9.63 15.16
C TRP A 34 -9.06 -10.24 13.79
N ASP A 35 -9.56 -9.44 12.86
CA ASP A 35 -9.71 -9.84 11.48
C ASP A 35 -8.35 -9.78 10.78
N CYS A 36 -7.70 -10.94 10.67
CA CYS A 36 -6.45 -11.16 9.95
C CYS A 36 -6.58 -10.99 8.42
N ARG A 37 -7.71 -10.51 7.90
CA ARG A 37 -8.05 -10.49 6.47
C ARG A 37 -7.58 -9.26 5.69
N SER A 38 -7.00 -8.24 6.32
CA SER A 38 -6.54 -7.07 5.55
C SER A 38 -5.34 -7.44 4.68
N SER A 39 -5.54 -7.51 3.37
CA SER A 39 -4.48 -7.56 2.35
C SER A 39 -3.62 -6.29 2.31
N LEU A 40 -3.95 -5.30 3.13
CA LEU A 40 -3.28 -4.00 3.23
C LEU A 40 -2.64 -3.82 4.62
N ILE A 41 -1.42 -3.28 4.64
CA ILE A 41 -0.76 -2.84 5.87
C ILE A 41 0.06 -1.56 5.64
N GLY A 42 0.11 -0.69 6.64
CA GLY A 42 0.97 0.48 6.62
C GLY A 42 2.39 0.17 7.10
N ALA A 43 3.38 0.72 6.40
CA ALA A 43 4.80 0.63 6.72
C ALA A 43 5.49 1.99 6.58
N VAL A 44 6.77 2.05 6.94
CA VAL A 44 7.66 3.19 6.73
C VAL A 44 8.82 2.72 5.86
N ARG A 45 9.09 3.42 4.76
CA ARG A 45 10.29 3.18 3.95
C ARG A 45 11.48 3.78 4.69
N ILE A 46 12.47 2.95 4.99
CA ILE A 46 13.62 3.30 5.84
C ILE A 46 14.52 4.33 5.17
N ALA A 47 14.62 4.31 3.84
CA ALA A 47 15.50 5.18 3.08
C ALA A 47 15.20 6.68 3.26
N ASP A 48 13.93 7.05 3.47
CA ASP A 48 13.48 8.44 3.51
C ASP A 48 12.38 8.73 4.55
N ASP A 49 12.12 7.80 5.46
CA ASP A 49 11.10 7.89 6.52
C ASP A 49 9.67 8.17 6.01
N VAL A 50 9.40 7.83 4.74
CA VAL A 50 8.08 8.05 4.12
C VAL A 50 7.11 6.91 4.48
N LYS A 51 5.89 7.29 4.87
CA LYS A 51 4.81 6.33 5.11
C LYS A 51 4.29 5.76 3.79
N VAL A 52 4.24 4.43 3.74
CA VAL A 52 3.78 3.67 2.57
C VAL A 52 2.71 2.66 2.96
N MET A 53 1.97 2.19 1.96
CA MET A 53 1.07 1.05 2.07
C MET A 53 1.63 -0.13 1.30
N LEU A 54 1.59 -1.30 1.92
CA LEU A 54 1.89 -2.58 1.30
C LEU A 54 0.56 -3.27 1.02
N LYS A 55 0.31 -3.60 -0.25
CA LYS A 55 -0.87 -4.35 -0.69
C LYS A 55 -0.46 -5.72 -1.18
N LEU A 56 -1.02 -6.76 -0.58
CA LEU A 56 -0.89 -8.13 -1.02
C LEU A 56 -1.81 -8.37 -2.23
N VAL A 57 -1.22 -8.82 -3.33
CA VAL A 57 -1.89 -9.08 -4.61
C VAL A 57 -1.53 -10.46 -5.13
N GLU A 58 -2.42 -11.05 -5.93
CA GLU A 58 -2.19 -12.32 -6.63
C GLU A 58 -1.36 -12.07 -7.89
N THR A 59 -0.31 -12.87 -8.10
CA THR A 59 0.57 -12.76 -9.28
C THR A 59 -0.07 -13.30 -10.55
N SER A 60 -1.07 -14.17 -10.42
CA SER A 60 -1.85 -14.74 -11.53
C SER A 60 -2.79 -13.73 -12.20
N ARG A 61 -3.03 -12.57 -11.55
CA ARG A 61 -3.89 -11.51 -12.08
C ARG A 61 -3.08 -10.41 -12.76
N GLU A 62 -3.77 -9.60 -13.56
CA GLU A 62 -3.16 -8.51 -14.32
C GLU A 62 -2.82 -7.26 -13.49
N GLU A 63 -3.10 -7.26 -12.19
CA GLU A 63 -2.87 -6.08 -11.35
C GLU A 63 -1.41 -5.63 -11.34
N ILE A 64 -0.46 -6.56 -11.26
CA ILE A 64 0.99 -6.25 -11.29
C ILE A 64 1.40 -5.68 -12.67
N PRO A 65 1.11 -6.35 -13.81
CA PRO A 65 1.38 -5.80 -15.14
C PRO A 65 0.79 -4.40 -15.35
N VAL A 66 -0.48 -4.19 -15.01
CA VAL A 66 -1.17 -2.91 -15.17
C VAL A 66 -0.53 -1.83 -14.32
N ALA A 67 -0.29 -2.11 -13.03
CA ALA A 67 0.30 -1.13 -12.12
C ALA A 67 1.74 -0.78 -12.52
N ARG A 68 2.52 -1.75 -13.02
CA ARG A 68 3.87 -1.52 -13.55
C ARG A 68 3.85 -0.68 -14.82
N TYR A 69 2.92 -0.95 -15.74
CA TYR A 69 2.76 -0.18 -16.97
C TYR A 69 2.41 1.28 -16.65
N LEU A 70 1.37 1.51 -15.83
CA LEU A 70 0.92 2.85 -15.43
C LEU A 70 1.95 3.60 -14.58
N SER A 71 2.86 2.89 -13.92
CA SER A 71 3.98 3.47 -13.18
C SER A 71 5.28 3.60 -14.00
N SER A 72 5.28 3.22 -15.28
CA SER A 72 6.47 3.34 -16.15
C SER A 72 6.93 4.81 -16.29
N ALA A 73 8.21 5.03 -16.59
CA ALA A 73 8.77 6.38 -16.65
C ALA A 73 8.02 7.30 -17.64
N SER A 74 7.63 6.78 -18.80
CA SER A 74 6.88 7.52 -19.83
C SER A 74 5.50 7.95 -19.35
N LEU A 75 4.74 7.03 -18.75
CA LEU A 75 3.40 7.33 -18.26
C LEU A 75 3.43 8.13 -16.95
N ARG A 76 4.46 7.98 -16.12
CA ARG A 76 4.59 8.77 -14.89
C ARG A 76 4.86 10.25 -15.17
N SER A 77 5.50 10.57 -16.30
CA SER A 77 5.67 11.96 -16.75
C SER A 77 4.45 12.54 -17.45
N ASP A 78 3.45 11.72 -17.77
CA ASP A 78 2.22 12.18 -18.42
C ASP A 78 1.32 12.89 -17.40
N ILE A 79 0.97 14.14 -17.69
CA ILE A 79 0.10 14.97 -16.85
C ILE A 79 -1.33 14.42 -16.74
N HIS A 80 -1.74 13.57 -17.68
CA HIS A 80 -3.05 12.92 -17.69
C HIS A 80 -3.07 11.61 -16.88
N ASN A 81 -1.91 11.08 -16.52
CA ASN A 81 -1.84 9.87 -15.72
C ASN A 81 -1.97 10.20 -14.22
N ARG A 82 -3.18 10.03 -13.68
CA ARG A 82 -3.48 10.21 -12.25
C ARG A 82 -3.37 8.91 -11.43
N MET A 83 -2.75 7.88 -11.98
CA MET A 83 -2.62 6.61 -11.25
C MET A 83 -1.69 6.74 -10.06
N VAL A 84 -2.06 6.03 -8.99
CA VAL A 84 -1.22 5.91 -7.80
C VAL A 84 0.11 5.27 -8.21
N PRO A 85 1.25 5.95 -7.95
CA PRO A 85 2.54 5.41 -8.35
C PRO A 85 2.90 4.19 -7.50
N ILE A 86 3.43 3.15 -8.16
CA ILE A 86 4.04 2.02 -7.48
C ILE A 86 5.52 2.33 -7.25
N PHE A 87 5.93 2.30 -5.99
CA PHE A 87 7.33 2.50 -5.59
C PHE A 87 8.15 1.24 -5.76
N ASP A 88 7.57 0.08 -5.47
CA ASP A 88 8.27 -1.19 -5.46
C ASP A 88 7.28 -2.37 -5.56
N ILE A 89 7.78 -3.52 -6.01
CA ILE A 89 7.05 -4.78 -6.12
C ILE A 89 7.91 -5.85 -5.46
N ILE A 90 7.46 -6.38 -4.32
CA ILE A 90 8.22 -7.31 -3.49
C ILE A 90 7.60 -8.70 -3.61
N PRO A 91 8.25 -9.67 -4.30
CA PRO A 91 7.85 -11.07 -4.26
C PRO A 91 7.95 -11.62 -2.84
N LEU A 92 7.05 -12.53 -2.46
CA LEU A 92 7.13 -13.20 -1.18
C LEU A 92 8.19 -14.32 -1.20
N PRO A 93 8.87 -14.59 -0.07
CA PRO A 93 9.90 -15.64 -0.02
C PRO A 93 9.31 -17.06 0.01
N ASP A 94 8.03 -17.19 0.36
CA ASP A 94 7.36 -18.46 0.63
C ASP A 94 6.38 -18.91 -0.48
N THR A 95 6.05 -18.04 -1.43
CA THR A 95 5.11 -18.34 -2.51
C THR A 95 5.34 -17.42 -3.72
N ASP A 96 5.19 -18.00 -4.91
CA ASP A 96 5.19 -17.26 -6.18
C ASP A 96 3.79 -16.76 -6.57
N ASP A 97 2.73 -17.18 -5.85
CA ASP A 97 1.33 -16.84 -6.17
C ASP A 97 0.96 -15.43 -5.71
N LYS A 98 1.77 -14.82 -4.84
CA LYS A 98 1.48 -13.50 -4.26
C LYS A 98 2.71 -12.61 -4.21
N ALA A 99 2.46 -11.32 -4.35
CA ALA A 99 3.47 -10.27 -4.18
C ALA A 99 2.89 -9.09 -3.41
N LEU A 100 3.78 -8.22 -2.92
CA LEU A 100 3.42 -6.97 -2.29
C LEU A 100 3.68 -5.81 -3.25
N LEU A 101 2.65 -5.00 -3.49
CA LEU A 101 2.80 -3.68 -4.10
C LEU A 101 3.07 -2.64 -3.01
N VAL A 102 4.12 -1.85 -3.20
CA VAL A 102 4.43 -0.71 -2.34
C VAL A 102 3.92 0.56 -3.01
N MET A 103 3.04 1.28 -2.32
CA MET A 103 2.40 2.49 -2.83
C MET A 103 2.35 3.57 -1.75
N PRO A 104 2.13 4.86 -2.11
CA PRO A 104 1.88 5.92 -1.14
C PRO A 104 0.78 5.56 -0.14
N LEU A 105 0.91 6.03 1.10
CA LEU A 105 -0.19 5.99 2.06
C LEU A 105 -1.25 7.03 1.66
N LEU A 106 -2.34 6.55 1.06
CA LEU A 106 -3.48 7.37 0.68
C LEU A 106 -4.61 7.26 1.71
N ARG A 107 -5.55 8.21 1.62
CA ARG A 107 -6.78 8.24 2.39
C ARG A 107 -7.96 8.03 1.44
N HIS A 108 -9.04 7.47 1.97
CA HIS A 108 -10.36 7.52 1.35
C HIS A 108 -10.73 8.95 0.94
N PHE A 109 -11.17 9.14 -0.30
CA PHE A 109 -11.38 10.46 -0.88
C PHE A 109 -12.61 11.16 -0.27
N GLU A 110 -13.54 10.37 0.26
CA GLU A 110 -14.73 10.79 0.98
C GLU A 110 -14.47 11.10 2.47
N GLY A 111 -13.21 11.01 2.93
CA GLY A 111 -12.82 11.22 4.32
C GLY A 111 -11.78 12.35 4.49
N PRO A 112 -12.08 13.45 5.20
CA PRO A 112 -13.38 13.83 5.77
C PRO A 112 -14.45 14.04 4.70
N PRO A 113 -15.76 14.02 5.06
CA PRO A 113 -16.82 14.27 4.11
C PRO A 113 -16.69 15.66 3.50
N PHE A 114 -17.10 15.78 2.23
CA PHE A 114 -17.20 17.05 1.54
C PHE A 114 -18.14 18.00 2.29
N SER A 115 -17.68 19.21 2.55
CA SER A 115 -18.44 20.28 3.19
C SER A 115 -19.13 21.19 2.17
N TYR A 116 -18.58 21.29 0.95
CA TYR A 116 -19.09 22.17 -0.10
C TYR A 116 -19.26 21.45 -1.44
N LEU A 117 -20.25 21.90 -2.23
CA LEU A 117 -20.49 21.38 -3.58
C LEU A 117 -19.26 21.55 -4.49
N CYS A 118 -18.51 22.64 -4.33
CA CYS A 118 -17.30 22.87 -5.12
C CYS A 118 -16.23 21.79 -4.89
N GLU A 119 -16.12 21.22 -3.69
CA GLU A 119 -15.18 20.14 -3.39
C GLU A 119 -15.58 18.85 -4.11
N VAL A 120 -16.88 18.56 -4.16
CA VAL A 120 -17.42 17.40 -4.91
C VAL A 120 -17.18 17.56 -6.40
N VAL A 121 -17.49 18.75 -6.94
CA VAL A 121 -17.26 19.06 -8.36
C VAL A 121 -15.78 18.90 -8.70
N GLU A 122 -14.89 19.39 -7.84
CA GLU A 122 -13.45 19.27 -8.05
C GLU A 122 -12.96 17.82 -7.98
N ALA A 123 -13.45 17.02 -7.03
CA ALA A 123 -13.12 15.59 -6.95
C ALA A 123 -13.57 14.82 -8.20
N VAL A 124 -14.78 15.10 -8.72
CA VAL A 124 -15.28 14.49 -9.96
C VAL A 124 -14.46 14.94 -11.17
N ARG A 125 -14.08 16.22 -11.25
CA ARG A 125 -13.21 16.73 -12.33
C ARG A 125 -11.86 16.02 -12.32
N GLN A 126 -11.24 15.85 -11.15
CA GLN A 126 -9.97 15.14 -11.03
C GLN A 126 -10.10 13.65 -11.37
N LEU A 127 -11.25 13.02 -11.10
CA LEU A 127 -11.49 11.62 -11.43
C LEU A 127 -11.65 11.38 -12.94
N LEU A 128 -12.29 12.31 -13.65
CA LEU A 128 -12.66 12.15 -15.07
C LEU A 128 -11.61 12.67 -16.07
N GLN A 129 -10.71 13.54 -15.63
CA GLN A 129 -9.63 14.08 -16.46
C GLN A 129 -8.41 13.16 -16.46
#